data_AF-A0A7X8J5Y7-F1
#
_entry.id   AF-A0A7X8J5Y7-F1
#
_cell.length_a   1.000
_cell.length_b   1.000
_cell.length_c   1.000
_cell.angle_alpha   90.00
_cell.angle_beta   90.00
_cell.angle_gamma   90.00
#
_symmetry.space_group_name_H-M   'P 1'
#
loop_
_entity.id
_entity.type
_entity.pdbx_description
1 polymer ?
#
loop_
_entity_poly.entity_id
_entity_poly.type
_entity_poly.pdbx_seq_one_letter_code
_entity_poly.pdbx_strand_id
1 'polypeptide(L)' 'MNTLILQSKNKTDLKIFLELANRIGVQSKMLSDEEILDAGLLSAMLEAKKTKIVPQSQIMKSLKRNESNV' A
#
# COMPACT_ATOMS: atom_id res chain seq x y z
N MET A 1 -6.06 -16.94 -1.97
CA MET A 1 -5.56 -16.19 -3.15
C MET A 1 -4.12 -15.86 -2.86
N ASN A 2 -3.20 -16.35 -3.70
CA ASN A 2 -1.77 -16.11 -3.51
C ASN A 2 -1.33 -15.17 -4.62
N THR A 3 -0.83 -14.00 -4.24
CA THR A 3 -0.46 -12.94 -5.17
C THR A 3 1.05 -12.79 -5.20
N LEU A 4 1.63 -12.77 -6.39
CA LEU A 4 3.04 -12.47 -6.62
C LEU A 4 3.17 -11.05 -7.16
N ILE A 5 3.97 -10.21 -6.51
CA ILE A 5 4.29 -8.85 -6.95
C ILE A 5 5.76 -8.84 -7.40
N LEU A 6 6.00 -8.38 -8.62
CA LEU A 6 7.33 -8.26 -9.20
C LEU A 6 7.66 -6.78 -9.42
N GLN A 7 8.81 -6.34 -8.91
CA GLN A 7 9.34 -5.01 -9.13
C GLN A 7 10.68 -5.13 -9.88
N SER A 8 10.84 -4.34 -10.94
CA SER A 8 12.11 -4.24 -11.67
C SER A 8 12.39 -2.79 -12.03
N LYS A 9 13.68 -2.45 -12.12
CA LYS A 9 14.13 -1.16 -12.66
C LYS A 9 13.96 -1.09 -14.19
N ASN A 10 13.83 -2.24 -14.85
CA ASN A 10 13.73 -2.34 -16.30
C ASN A 10 12.34 -2.85 -16.71
N LYS A 11 11.63 -2.01 -17.47
CA LYS A 11 10.27 -2.31 -17.96
C LYS A 11 10.24 -3.46 -18.97
N THR A 12 11.33 -3.70 -19.68
CA THR A 12 11.45 -4.78 -20.68
C THR A 12 11.38 -6.14 -20.01
N ASP A 13 12.07 -6.31 -18.88
CA ASP A 13 12.08 -7.59 -18.14
C ASP A 13 10.67 -7.93 -17.63
N LEU A 14 9.93 -6.93 -17.14
CA LEU A 14 8.54 -7.12 -16.68
C LEU A 14 7.59 -7.55 -17.80
N LYS A 15 7.82 -7.10 -19.05
CA LYS A 15 7.02 -7.57 -20.19
C LYS A 15 7.23 -9.06 -20.46
N ILE A 16 8.47 -9.54 -20.35
CA ILE A 16 8.78 -10.97 -20.53
C ILE A 16 8.00 -11.80 -19.50
N PHE A 17 7.99 -11.38 -18.24
CA PHE A 17 7.21 -12.07 -17.20
C PHE A 17 5.70 -12.04 -17.46
N LEU A 18 5.18 -10.92 -17.99
CA LEU A 18 3.77 -10.80 -18.34
C LEU A 18 3.39 -11.78 -19.46
N GLU A 19 4.20 -11.86 -20.52
CA GLU A 19 3.98 -12.80 -21.61
C GLU A 19 4.08 -14.26 -21.15
N LEU A 20 5.03 -14.55 -20.28
CA LEU A 20 5.22 -15.88 -19.73
C LEU A 20 4.02 -16.29 -18.85
N ALA A 21 3.53 -15.38 -18.00
CA ALA A 21 2.34 -15.56 -17.19
C ALA A 21 1.09 -15.84 -18.05
N ASN A 22 0.90 -15.06 -19.11
CA ASN A 22 -0.21 -15.28 -20.06
C ASN A 22 -0.12 -16.65 -20.73
N ARG A 23 1.09 -17.11 -21.08
CA ARG A 23 1.29 -18.40 -21.73
C ARG A 23 1.01 -19.60 -20.82
N ILE A 24 1.28 -19.46 -19.52
CA ILE A 24 0.98 -20.50 -18.51
C ILE A 24 -0.45 -20.40 -17.95
N GLY A 25 -1.28 -19.50 -18.49
CA GLY A 25 -2.67 -19.33 -18.07
C GLY A 25 -2.85 -18.61 -16.72
N VAL A 26 -1.83 -17.88 -16.25
CA VAL A 26 -1.89 -17.11 -15.02
C VAL A 26 -2.42 -15.71 -15.32
N GLN A 27 -3.40 -15.27 -14.54
CA GLN A 27 -3.91 -13.90 -14.62
C GLN A 27 -2.81 -12.92 -14.21
N SER A 28 -2.45 -12.02 -15.13
CA SER A 28 -1.41 -11.03 -14.92
C SER A 28 -1.94 -9.62 -15.22
N LYS A 29 -1.46 -8.63 -14.46
CA LYS A 29 -1.78 -7.21 -14.65
C LYS A 29 -0.55 -6.38 -14.29
N MET A 30 -0.27 -5.36 -15.09
CA MET A 30 0.69 -4.32 -14.74
C MET A 30 -0.06 -3.22 -14.00
N LEU A 31 0.39 -2.89 -12.78
CA LEU A 31 -0.21 -1.84 -11.97
C LEU A 31 0.30 -0.48 -12.43
N SER A 32 -0.58 0.52 -12.46
CA SER A 32 -0.17 1.93 -12.58
C SER A 32 0.35 2.45 -11.24
N ASP A 33 1.07 3.58 -11.28
CA ASP A 33 1.55 4.24 -10.07
C ASP A 33 0.38 4.66 -9.16
N GLU A 34 -0.73 5.11 -9.74
CA GLU A 34 -1.97 5.44 -9.02
C GLU A 34 -2.54 4.21 -8.29
N GLU A 35 -2.62 3.06 -8.97
CA GLU A 35 -3.12 1.83 -8.36
C GLU A 35 -2.24 1.34 -7.19
N ILE A 36 -0.92 1.56 -7.29
CA ILE A 36 0.02 1.25 -6.21
C ILE A 36 -0.21 2.18 -5.01
N LEU A 37 -0.38 3.48 -5.25
CA LEU A 37 -0.66 4.47 -4.21
C LEU A 37 -1.99 4.19 -3.51
N ASP A 38 -3.04 3.89 -4.28
CA ASP A 38 -4.35 3.55 -3.74
C ASP A 38 -4.31 2.27 -2.89
N ALA A 39 -3.59 1.25 -3.34
CA ALA A 39 -3.39 0.02 -2.56
C ALA A 39 -2.62 0.28 -1.25
N GLY A 40 -1.60 1.15 -1.30
CA GLY A 40 -0.85 1.60 -0.12
C GLY A 40 -1.73 2.36 0.86
N LEU A 41 -2.54 3.30 0.36
CA LEU A 41 -3.47 4.09 1.16
C LEU A 41 -4.53 3.21 1.82
N LEU A 42 -5.15 2.30 1.06
CA LEU A 42 -6.13 1.35 1.59
C LEU A 42 -5.52 0.50 2.71
N SER A 43 -4.28 0.03 2.53
CA SER A 43 -3.57 -0.76 3.55
C SER A 43 -3.37 0.03 4.84
N ALA A 44 -2.94 1.29 4.74
CA ALA A 44 -2.78 2.18 5.89
C ALA A 44 -4.12 2.47 6.61
N MET A 45 -5.20 2.64 5.86
CA MET A 45 -6.54 2.83 6.44
C MET A 45 -7.03 1.58 7.18
N LEU A 46 -6.78 0.40 6.63
CA LEU A 46 -7.13 -0.88 7.26
C LEU A 46 -6.31 -1.11 8.53
N GLU A 47 -5.04 -0.70 8.54
CA GLU A 47 -4.19 -0.73 9.73
C GLU A 47 -4.68 0.26 10.79
N ALA A 48 -4.98 1.50 10.40
CA ALA A 48 -5.55 2.51 11.30
C ALA A 48 -6.87 2.05 11.93
N LYS A 49 -7.74 1.35 11.17
CA LYS A 49 -8.97 0.75 11.71
C LYS A 49 -8.74 -0.31 12.80
N LYS A 50 -7.60 -0.99 12.79
CA LYS A 50 -7.24 -1.97 13.85
C LYS A 50 -6.75 -1.29 15.12
N THR A 51 -6.33 -0.02 15.04
CA THR A 51 -5.92 0.74 16.22
C THR A 51 -7.15 1.16 17.04
N LYS A 52 -6.99 1.20 18.35
CA LYS A 52 -8.07 1.50 19.30
C LYS A 52 -8.67 2.86 18.98
N ILE A 53 -10.00 2.93 18.85
CA ILE A 53 -10.71 4.22 18.69
C ILE A 53 -10.39 5.06 19.93
N VAL A 54 -9.58 6.10 19.74
CA VAL A 54 -9.18 7.03 20.79
C VAL A 54 -10.08 8.28 20.74
N PRO A 55 -10.62 8.74 21.87
CA PRO A 55 -11.39 9.97 21.92
C PRO A 55 -10.57 11.17 21.43
N GLN A 56 -11.21 12.07 20.67
CA GLN A 56 -10.58 13.29 20.16
C GLN A 56 -9.90 14.11 21.27
N SER A 57 -10.50 14.16 22.47
CA SER A 57 -9.93 14.86 23.63
C SER A 57 -8.55 14.32 24.05
N GLN A 58 -8.32 13.01 23.89
CA GLN A 58 -7.07 12.35 24.24
C GLN A 58 -5.97 12.65 23.20
N ILE A 59 -6.34 12.74 21.92
CA ILE A 59 -5.47 13.16 20.82
C ILE A 59 -5.06 14.62 21.01
N MET A 60 -6.04 15.52 21.21
CA MET A 60 -5.80 16.96 21.37
C MET A 60 -4.95 17.29 22.60
N LYS A 61 -5.10 16.52 23.69
CA LYS A 61 -4.25 16.67 24.88
C LYS A 61 -2.80 16.29 24.62
N SER A 62 -2.56 15.28 23.78
CA SER A 62 -1.21 14.84 23.41
C SER A 62 -0.50 15.85 22.50
N LEU A 63 -1.24 16.45 21.55
CA LEU A 63 -0.71 17.47 20.64
C LEU A 63 -0.31 18.75 21.38
N LYS A 64 -1.18 19.26 22.28
CA LYS A 64 -0.86 20.44 23.11
C LYS A 64 0.34 20.22 24.03
N ARG A 65 0.54 18.99 24.53
CA ARG A 65 1.69 18.66 25.39
C ARG A 65 3.02 18.76 24.62
N ASN A 66 3.02 18.44 23.34
CA ASN A 66 4.23 18.52 22.52
C ASN A 66 4.55 19.96 22.08
N GLU A 67 3.56 20.82 21.90
CA GLU A 67 3.78 22.26 21.67
C GLU A 67 4.37 22.99 22.89
N SER A 68 4.19 22.46 24.10
CA SER A 68 4.73 23.06 25.33
C SER A 68 6.16 22.63 25.67
N ASN A 69 6.72 21.67 24.92
CA ASN A 69 8.07 21.12 25.10
C ASN A 69 9.03 21.51 23.97
N VAL A 70 8.66 22.51 23.15
CA VAL A 70 9.48 23.15 22.12
C VAL A 70 9.75 24.59 22.52
#